data_AF-A0A656JI91-F1
#
_entry.id   AF-A0A656JI91-F1
#
_cell.length_a   1.000
_cell.length_b   1.000
_cell.length_c   1.000
_cell.angle_alpha   90.00
_cell.angle_beta   90.00
_cell.angle_gamma   90.00
#
_symmetry.space_group_name_H-M   'P 1'
#
loop_
_entity.id
_entity.type
_entity.pdbx_description
1 polymer ?
#
loop_
_entity_poly.entity_id
_entity_poly.type
_entity_poly.pdbx_seq_one_letter_code
_entity_poly.pdbx_strand_id
1 'polypeptide(L)' 'DLVQTMPPYIYLLPAIALLGYGPATALLATFIVAVPPALRLTSLGIRMTPSEFIELGNASGVTGWQMFYK' A
#
# COMPACT_ATOMS: atom_id res chain seq x y z
N ASP A 1 8.90 1.22 6.80
CA ASP A 1 8.86 1.76 8.18
C ASP A 1 9.48 3.14 8.38
N LEU A 2 10.34 3.62 7.47
CA LEU A 2 10.96 4.95 7.57
C LEU A 2 9.93 6.09 7.66
N VAL A 3 8.99 6.15 6.70
CA VAL A 3 7.96 7.19 6.62
C VAL A 3 6.96 7.13 7.79
N GLN A 4 6.74 5.95 8.38
CA GLN A 4 5.81 5.78 9.51
C GLN A 4 6.42 6.13 10.87
N THR A 5 7.75 6.16 10.97
CA THR A 5 8.47 6.37 12.25
C THR A 5 9.14 7.74 12.32
N MET A 6 9.37 8.38 11.18
CA MET A 6 9.91 9.73 11.12
C MET A 6 8.88 10.79 11.50
N PRO A 7 9.26 11.81 12.28
CA PRO A 7 8.40 12.95 12.56
C PRO A 7 7.92 13.68 11.28
N PRO A 8 6.71 14.26 11.29
CA PRO A 8 6.10 14.88 10.11
C PRO A 8 6.92 15.97 9.43
N TYR A 9 7.62 16.78 10.23
CA TYR A 9 8.41 17.89 9.69
C TYR A 9 9.52 17.41 8.76
N ILE A 10 10.02 16.18 8.88
CA ILE A 10 11.12 15.66 8.05
C ILE A 10 10.69 15.52 6.58
N TYR A 11 9.46 15.09 6.32
CA TYR A 11 8.95 14.92 4.95
C TYR A 11 8.11 16.11 4.47
N LEU A 12 7.54 16.91 5.38
CA LEU A 12 6.77 18.10 5.00
C LEU A 12 7.65 19.26 4.52
N LEU A 13 8.81 19.50 5.14
CA LEU A 13 9.72 20.58 4.74
C LEU A 13 10.21 20.46 3.30
N PRO A 14 10.74 19.31 2.84
CA PRO A 14 11.13 19.14 1.44
C PRO A 14 9.91 19.16 0.50
N ALA A 15 8.76 18.61 0.91
CA ALA A 15 7.54 18.67 0.10
C ALA A 15 7.09 20.13 -0.14
N ILE A 16 7.12 20.97 0.90
CA ILE A 16 6.80 22.40 0.81
C ILE A 16 7.83 23.14 -0.05
N ALA A 17 9.11 22.79 0.06
CA ALA A 17 10.15 23.41 -0.78
C ALA A 17 9.98 23.10 -2.27
N LEU A 18 9.47 21.91 -2.62
CA LEU A 18 9.29 21.47 -4.01
C LEU A 18 7.94 21.86 -4.63
N LEU A 19 6.86 21.81 -3.83
CA LEU A 19 5.47 21.96 -4.31
C LEU A 19 4.81 23.26 -3.82
N GLY A 20 5.50 24.03 -2.99
CA GLY A 20 4.94 25.20 -2.31
C GLY A 20 4.07 24.81 -1.11
N TYR A 21 3.58 25.82 -0.39
CA TYR A 21 2.59 25.63 0.66
C TYR A 21 1.19 25.59 0.08
N GLY A 22 0.44 24.51 0.31
CA GLY A 22 -0.94 24.44 -0.12
C GLY A 22 -1.58 23.06 -0.03
N PRO A 23 -2.83 22.92 -0.53
CA PRO A 23 -3.59 21.68 -0.48
C PRO A 23 -2.91 20.51 -1.22
N ALA A 24 -2.22 20.80 -2.33
CA ALA A 24 -1.51 19.78 -3.12
C ALA A 24 -0.41 19.09 -2.29
N THR A 25 0.34 19.86 -1.52
CA THR A 25 1.41 19.39 -0.65
C THR A 25 0.87 18.57 0.51
N ALA A 26 -0.26 18.99 1.08
CA ALA A 26 -0.95 18.25 2.13
C ALA A 26 -1.47 16.89 1.62
N LEU A 27 -2.04 16.84 0.42
CA LEU A 27 -2.50 15.60 -0.22
C LEU A 27 -1.35 14.62 -0.46
N LEU A 28 -0.23 15.09 -1.01
CA LEU A 28 0.95 14.26 -1.24
C LEU A 28 1.53 13.70 0.07
N ALA A 29 1.67 14.55 1.08
CA ALA A 29 2.18 14.11 2.39
C ALA A 29 1.26 13.04 3.02
N THR A 30 -0.06 13.25 2.93
CA THR A 30 -1.05 12.29 3.43
C THR A 30 -0.95 10.96 2.68
N PHE A 31 -0.84 11.00 1.35
CA PHE A 31 -0.71 9.81 0.52
C PHE A 31 0.54 9.00 0.88
N ILE A 32 1.70 9.66 0.99
CA ILE A 32 2.99 9.02 1.30
C ILE A 32 2.94 8.29 2.66
N VAL A 33 2.26 8.85 3.66
CA VAL A 33 2.12 8.22 4.99
C VAL A 33 1.07 7.12 4.99
N ALA A 34 0.02 7.22 4.17
CA ALA A 34 -1.08 6.25 4.10
C ALA A 34 -0.75 5.00 3.27
N VAL A 35 0.20 5.07 2.33
CA VAL A 35 0.56 3.93 1.45
C VAL A 35 1.21 2.76 2.20
N PRO A 36 2.22 2.94 3.07
CA PRO A 36 2.89 1.82 3.74
C PRO A 36 1.97 0.90 4.58
N PRO A 37 1.02 1.41 5.41
CA PRO A 37 0.12 0.52 6.14
C PRO A 37 -0.87 -0.18 5.21
N ALA A 38 -1.35 0.48 4.15
CA ALA A 38 -2.23 -0.13 3.17
C ALA A 38 -1.56 -1.33 2.48
N LEU A 39 -0.33 -1.16 1.98
CA LEU A 39 0.42 -2.25 1.34
C LEU A 39 0.71 -3.40 2.32
N ARG A 40 1.02 -3.09 3.58
CA ARG A 40 1.28 -4.10 4.61
C ARG A 40 0.04 -4.94 4.88
N LEU A 41 -1.11 -4.30 5.04
CA LEU A 41 -2.39 -4.99 5.28
C LEU A 41 -2.82 -5.82 4.07
N THR A 42 -2.66 -5.30 2.85
CA THR A 42 -2.95 -6.06 1.64
C THR A 42 -2.03 -7.28 1.51
N SER A 43 -0.72 -7.13 1.74
CA SER A 43 0.21 -8.26 1.68
C SER A 43 -0.09 -9.30 2.76
N LEU A 44 -0.47 -8.84 3.97
CA LEU A 44 -0.88 -9.72 5.05
C LEU A 44 -2.14 -10.50 4.67
N GLY A 45 -3.15 -9.82 4.13
CA GLY A 45 -4.39 -10.45 3.66
C GLY A 45 -4.11 -11.54 2.62
N ILE A 46 -3.29 -11.25 1.60
CA ILE A 46 -2.91 -12.23 0.58
C ILE A 46 -2.17 -13.44 1.18
N ARG A 47 -1.28 -13.20 2.16
CA ARG A 47 -0.53 -14.28 2.83
C ARG A 47 -1.38 -15.10 3.80
N MET A 48 -2.44 -14.52 4.34
CA MET A 48 -3.38 -15.18 5.24
C MET A 48 -4.48 -15.97 4.51
N THR A 49 -4.55 -15.88 3.19
CA THR A 49 -5.49 -16.67 2.39
C THR A 49 -5.29 -18.17 2.63
N PRO A 50 -6.34 -18.92 3.02
CA PRO A 50 -6.27 -20.36 3.22
C PRO A 50 -5.79 -21.09 1.95
N SER A 51 -4.95 -22.10 2.13
CA SER A 51 -4.40 -22.89 1.01
C SER A 51 -5.47 -23.61 0.20
N GLU A 52 -6.60 -23.95 0.83
CA GLU A 52 -7.76 -24.60 0.20
C GLU A 52 -8.27 -23.80 -1.01
N PHE A 53 -8.31 -22.46 -0.92
CA PHE A 53 -8.73 -21.63 -2.05
C PHE A 53 -7.72 -21.64 -3.20
N ILE A 54 -6.43 -21.74 -2.89
CA ILE A 54 -5.36 -21.84 -3.89
C ILE A 54 -5.45 -23.20 -4.59
N GLU A 55 -5.66 -24.28 -3.84
CA GLU A 55 -5.85 -25.64 -4.38
C GLU A 55 -7.10 -25.73 -5.26
N LEU A 56 -8.21 -25.12 -4.85
CA LEU A 56 -9.44 -25.05 -5.64
C LEU A 56 -9.24 -24.28 -6.96
N GLY A 57 -8.53 -23.15 -6.92
CA GLY A 57 -8.21 -22.37 -8.12
C GLY A 57 -7.29 -23.14 -9.08
N ASN A 58 -6.29 -23.85 -8.55
CA ASN A 58 -5.42 -24.71 -9.34
C ASN A 58 -6.18 -25.89 -9.97
N ALA A 59 -7.06 -26.56 -9.20
CA ALA A 59 -7.89 -27.65 -9.69
C ALA A 59 -8.91 -27.18 -10.76
N SER A 60 -9.35 -25.93 -10.67
CA SER A 60 -10.28 -25.32 -11.63
C SER A 60 -9.58 -24.77 -12.88
N GLY A 61 -8.25 -24.90 -13.00
CA GLY A 61 -7.48 -24.44 -14.18
C GLY A 61 -7.37 -22.92 -14.30
N VAL A 62 -7.47 -22.20 -13.18
CA VAL A 62 -7.53 -20.74 -13.14
C VAL A 62 -6.12 -20.16 -13.31
N THR A 63 -5.96 -19.17 -14.19
CA THR A 63 -4.67 -18.49 -14.38
C THR A 63 -4.30 -17.64 -13.17
N GLY A 64 -3.01 -17.35 -12.96
CA GLY A 64 -2.56 -16.58 -11.79
C GLY A 64 -3.20 -15.20 -11.66
N TRP A 65 -3.50 -14.54 -12.78
CA TRP A 65 -4.27 -13.29 -12.76
C TRP A 65 -5.71 -13.51 -12.31
N GLN A 66 -6.39 -14.51 -12.86
CA GLN A 66 -7.75 -14.85 -12.43
C GLN A 66 -7.81 -15.22 -10.96
N MET A 67 -6.80 -15.93 -10.42
CA MET A 67 -6.70 -16.25 -8.99
C MET A 67 -6.52 -15.01 -8.10
N PHE A 68 -5.98 -13.92 -8.65
CA PHE A 68 -5.76 -12.68 -7.90
C PHE A 68 -6.99 -11.78 -7.84
N TYR A 69 -7.82 -11.72 -8.90
CA TYR A 69 -8.96 -10.77 -8.96
C TYR A 69 -10.34 -11.42 -8.80
N LYS A 70 -10.45 -12.75 -8.92
CA LYS A 70 -11.71 -13.49 -8.94
C LYS A 70 -11.85 -14.37 -7.72
#